data_AF-A0AAD7KJT4-F1
#
_entry.id   AF-A0AAD7KJT4-F1
#
_cell.length_a   1.000
_cell.length_b   1.000
_cell.length_c   1.000
_cell.angle_alpha   90.00
_cell.angle_beta   90.00
_cell.angle_gamma   90.00
#
_symmetry.space_group_name_H-M   'P 1'
#
loop_
_entity.id
_entity.type
_entity.pdbx_description
1 polymer ?
#
loop_
_entity_poly.entity_id
_entity_poly.type
_entity_poly.pdbx_seq_one_letter_code
_entity_poly.pdbx_strand_id
1 'polypeptide(L)'
;MSFSGARGNASQVHQLVGMRGLMSDPQGQMIDLPIQSNLREGLSLTEYIISCYGARKGVVDTAVRTSDAGYLTRRLVEVVQHIVVRRTDCGTIRGISVTFRNGMMPERIFIQTLIGRVLADDIYIGPRCIAIRNQDIGIGLVNRFITFQTQPIYIRTPFTCRSTSWICRLCYGRSPTHGDLVELGEAVGIIAGQSIGEPGTQLTLRTFHTGGVFTGGTAEHVRAPSNGKIKFNEDLVHPTRTRHGHPAFLCYIDLYVTIESEDILHNVTIPPKSFLLVQNDQYVESEQVIAEIRAGTYTFNFKEKVRKHIYSDSEGEMHWSTDVYHAPEFTYSNVHILPKTSHLWILSGGAGRVRCSPFFTP
;
A
#
# COMPACT_ATOMS: atom_id res chain seq x y z
N MET A 1 -15.81 -16.11 -18.34
CA MET A 1 -15.00 -14.87 -18.48
C MET A 1 -14.42 -14.41 -17.14
N SER A 2 -15.25 -14.14 -16.12
CA SER A 2 -14.75 -13.72 -14.79
C SER A 2 -13.99 -14.83 -14.05
N PHE A 3 -14.56 -16.03 -13.93
CA PHE A 3 -13.91 -17.16 -13.23
C PHE A 3 -12.68 -17.72 -13.96
N SER A 4 -12.60 -17.53 -15.27
CA SER A 4 -11.49 -18.00 -16.10
C SER A 4 -10.29 -17.05 -16.10
N GLY A 5 -10.37 -15.90 -15.42
CA GLY A 5 -9.28 -14.90 -15.37
C GLY A 5 -9.00 -14.15 -16.67
N ALA A 6 -9.76 -14.42 -17.74
CA ALA A 6 -9.52 -13.85 -19.06
C ALA A 6 -9.80 -12.33 -19.09
N ARG A 7 -10.97 -11.92 -18.57
CA ARG A 7 -11.38 -10.52 -18.40
C ARG A 7 -12.63 -10.47 -17.53
N GLY A 8 -12.72 -9.46 -16.68
CA GLY A 8 -13.90 -9.21 -15.85
C GLY A 8 -13.66 -9.46 -14.37
N ASN A 9 -14.21 -8.60 -13.52
CA ASN A 9 -14.23 -8.78 -12.06
C ASN A 9 -15.67 -9.09 -11.58
N ALA A 10 -15.82 -9.75 -10.44
CA ALA A 10 -17.12 -9.97 -9.79
C ALA A 10 -17.88 -8.65 -9.56
N SER A 11 -17.17 -7.56 -9.26
CA SER A 11 -17.77 -6.21 -9.16
C SER A 11 -18.38 -5.73 -10.47
N GLN A 12 -17.76 -6.03 -11.61
CA GLN A 12 -18.29 -5.67 -12.93
C GLN A 12 -19.50 -6.53 -13.29
N VAL A 13 -19.50 -7.82 -12.94
CA VAL A 13 -20.67 -8.70 -13.10
C VAL A 13 -21.83 -8.22 -12.23
N HIS A 14 -21.55 -7.80 -10.99
CA HIS A 14 -22.56 -7.22 -10.10
C HIS A 14 -23.19 -5.97 -10.70
N GLN A 15 -22.43 -5.07 -11.34
CA GLN A 15 -23.00 -3.89 -12.00
C GLN A 15 -23.85 -4.21 -13.24
N LEU A 16 -23.61 -5.36 -13.88
CA LEU A 16 -24.37 -5.79 -15.06
C LEU A 16 -25.74 -6.37 -14.70
N VAL A 17 -25.81 -7.19 -13.65
CA VAL A 17 -27.01 -8.00 -13.33
C VAL A 17 -27.63 -7.64 -11.98
N GLY A 18 -26.84 -7.15 -11.03
CA GLY A 18 -27.31 -6.68 -9.73
C GLY A 18 -27.39 -5.15 -9.67
N MET A 19 -27.82 -4.62 -8.52
CA MET A 19 -27.89 -3.17 -8.32
C MET A 19 -26.51 -2.53 -8.51
N ARG A 20 -26.45 -1.37 -9.17
CA ARG A 20 -25.17 -0.68 -9.37
C ARG A 20 -24.60 -0.12 -8.06
N GLY A 21 -25.46 0.24 -7.11
CA GLY A 21 -25.09 0.59 -5.74
C GLY A 21 -24.77 2.07 -5.53
N LEU A 22 -23.94 2.35 -4.52
CA LEU A 22 -23.57 3.70 -4.12
C LEU A 22 -22.46 4.27 -5.02
N MET A 23 -22.55 5.58 -5.26
CA MET A 23 -21.59 6.34 -6.04
C MET A 23 -20.87 7.37 -5.17
N SER A 24 -19.71 7.81 -5.65
CA SER A 24 -18.97 8.91 -5.05
C SER A 24 -19.23 10.23 -5.77
N ASP A 25 -19.32 11.31 -5.00
CA ASP A 25 -19.40 12.67 -5.51
C ASP A 25 -18.02 13.15 -6.05
N PRO A 26 -17.96 14.31 -6.73
CA PRO A 26 -16.69 14.90 -7.18
C PRO A 26 -15.69 15.17 -6.03
N GLN A 27 -16.15 15.30 -4.80
CA GLN A 27 -15.35 15.47 -3.59
C GLN A 27 -14.84 14.13 -3.03
N GLY A 28 -15.38 13.00 -3.50
CA GLY A 28 -15.08 11.64 -3.06
C GLY A 28 -15.89 11.16 -1.86
N GLN A 29 -16.92 11.88 -1.42
CA GLN A 29 -17.89 11.46 -0.42
C GLN A 29 -18.91 10.50 -1.06
N MET A 30 -19.47 9.60 -0.25
CA MET A 30 -20.55 8.73 -0.72
C MET A 30 -21.84 9.54 -0.87
N ILE A 31 -22.52 9.35 -1.99
CA ILE A 31 -23.84 9.90 -2.24
C ILE A 31 -24.85 8.95 -1.58
N ASP A 32 -25.70 9.46 -0.69
CA ASP A 32 -26.65 8.65 0.09
C ASP A 32 -27.75 8.00 -0.76
N LEU A 33 -27.95 8.45 -2.01
CA LEU A 33 -28.92 7.89 -2.94
C LEU A 33 -28.29 6.75 -3.77
N PRO A 34 -28.67 5.47 -3.53
CA PRO A 34 -28.15 4.35 -4.29
C PRO A 34 -28.81 4.25 -5.67
N ILE A 35 -28.03 3.78 -6.65
CA ILE A 35 -28.56 3.37 -7.96
C ILE A 35 -29.07 1.94 -7.82
N GLN A 36 -30.40 1.78 -7.90
CA GLN A 36 -31.07 0.50 -7.70
C GLN A 36 -31.08 -0.33 -8.98
N SER A 37 -31.20 0.33 -10.13
CA SER A 37 -31.20 -0.29 -11.45
C SER A 37 -29.84 -0.89 -11.82
N ASN A 38 -29.87 -1.86 -12.73
CA ASN A 38 -28.70 -2.52 -13.28
C ASN A 38 -28.46 -2.09 -14.74
N LEU A 39 -27.27 -2.37 -15.29
CA LEU A 39 -26.95 -2.00 -16.67
C LEU A 39 -27.76 -2.78 -17.73
N ARG A 40 -28.36 -3.91 -17.36
CA ARG A 40 -29.22 -4.71 -18.24
C ARG A 40 -30.62 -4.13 -18.38
N GLU A 41 -31.18 -3.59 -17.30
CA GLU A 41 -32.50 -2.96 -17.20
C GLU A 41 -32.45 -1.50 -17.68
N GLY A 42 -31.28 -0.86 -17.55
CA GLY A 42 -31.07 0.53 -17.91
C GLY A 42 -31.19 1.47 -16.72
N LEU A 43 -30.56 2.63 -16.82
CA LEU A 43 -30.53 3.65 -15.77
C LEU A 43 -31.55 4.75 -16.07
N SER A 44 -32.23 5.24 -15.04
CA SER A 44 -33.02 6.49 -15.15
C SER A 44 -32.11 7.70 -15.40
N LEU A 45 -32.68 8.83 -15.85
CA LEU A 45 -31.91 10.05 -16.12
C LEU A 45 -31.13 10.53 -14.88
N THR A 46 -31.75 10.47 -13.70
CA THR A 46 -31.14 10.87 -12.43
C THR A 46 -30.00 9.93 -12.04
N GLU A 47 -30.22 8.61 -12.11
CA GLU A 47 -29.18 7.61 -11.83
C GLU A 47 -27.99 7.70 -12.79
N TYR A 48 -28.27 7.95 -14.07
CA TYR A 48 -27.21 8.17 -15.07
C TYR A 48 -26.37 9.39 -14.73
N ILE A 49 -27.00 10.54 -14.40
CA ILE A 49 -26.29 11.76 -14.01
C ILE A 49 -25.44 11.54 -12.75
N ILE A 50 -25.97 10.83 -11.75
CA ILE A 50 -25.23 10.49 -10.52
C ILE A 50 -24.00 9.65 -10.86
N SER A 51 -24.16 8.64 -11.74
CA SER A 51 -23.04 7.82 -12.21
C SER A 51 -21.99 8.62 -13.00
N CYS A 52 -22.37 9.71 -13.68
CA CYS A 52 -21.45 10.54 -14.45
C CYS A 52 -20.45 11.29 -13.55
N TYR A 53 -20.85 11.71 -12.34
CA TYR A 53 -19.94 12.43 -11.44
C TYR A 53 -18.73 11.58 -11.04
N GLY A 54 -18.98 10.35 -10.59
CA GLY A 54 -17.93 9.39 -10.24
C GLY A 54 -17.05 9.02 -11.43
N ALA A 55 -17.66 8.79 -12.61
CA ALA A 55 -16.93 8.47 -13.83
C ALA A 55 -16.03 9.61 -14.30
N ARG A 56 -16.54 10.85 -14.35
CA ARG A 56 -15.77 12.04 -14.75
C ARG A 56 -14.59 12.26 -13.81
N LYS A 57 -14.81 12.16 -12.49
CA LYS A 57 -13.73 12.25 -11.51
C LYS A 57 -12.66 11.20 -11.76
N GLY A 58 -13.05 9.94 -11.97
CA GLY A 58 -12.13 8.85 -12.28
C GLY A 58 -11.25 9.13 -13.49
N VAL A 59 -11.85 9.58 -14.60
CA VAL A 59 -11.10 9.92 -15.83
C VAL A 59 -10.13 11.09 -15.61
N VAL A 60 -10.57 12.14 -14.91
CA VAL A 60 -9.73 13.29 -14.59
C VAL A 60 -8.57 12.90 -13.66
N ASP A 61 -8.86 12.15 -12.60
CA ASP A 61 -7.85 11.66 -11.66
C ASP A 61 -6.84 10.75 -12.36
N THR A 62 -7.29 9.90 -13.29
CA THR A 62 -6.40 9.09 -14.12
C THR A 62 -5.46 9.96 -14.95
N ALA A 63 -5.98 10.98 -15.64
CA ALA A 63 -5.15 11.86 -16.46
C ALA A 63 -4.09 12.62 -15.64
N VAL A 64 -4.50 13.22 -14.51
CA VAL A 64 -3.61 14.02 -13.65
C VAL A 64 -2.59 13.15 -12.93
N ARG A 65 -3.00 12.02 -12.34
CA ARG A 65 -2.08 11.16 -11.57
C ARG A 65 -1.10 10.42 -12.47
N THR A 66 -1.46 10.16 -13.73
CA THR A 66 -0.53 9.56 -14.70
C THR A 66 0.65 10.49 -14.96
N SER A 67 0.42 11.80 -15.08
CA SER A 67 1.51 12.75 -15.25
C SER A 67 2.43 12.80 -14.03
N ASP A 68 1.87 12.76 -12.81
CA ASP A 68 2.65 12.79 -11.57
C ASP A 68 3.51 11.52 -11.42
N ALA A 69 2.93 10.34 -11.71
CA ALA A 69 3.65 9.07 -11.69
C ALA A 69 4.76 9.01 -12.77
N GLY A 70 4.49 9.56 -13.95
CA GLY A 70 5.50 9.71 -15.00
C GLY A 70 6.65 10.64 -14.59
N TYR A 71 6.31 11.79 -13.99
CA TYR A 71 7.31 12.73 -13.46
C TYR A 71 8.17 12.10 -12.35
N LEU A 72 7.55 11.37 -11.42
CA LEU A 72 8.26 10.60 -10.40
C LEU A 72 9.22 9.60 -11.02
N THR A 73 8.78 8.85 -12.03
CA THR A 73 9.63 7.87 -12.73
C THR A 73 10.84 8.56 -13.36
N ARG A 74 10.64 9.70 -14.02
CA ARG A 74 11.74 10.49 -14.58
C ARG A 74 12.73 10.93 -13.50
N ARG A 75 12.25 11.48 -12.38
CA ARG A 75 13.09 11.93 -11.26
C ARG A 75 13.86 10.76 -10.64
N LEU A 76 13.20 9.60 -10.44
CA LEU A 76 13.85 8.40 -9.94
C LEU A 76 15.01 8.00 -10.86
N VAL A 77 14.76 7.88 -12.17
CA VAL A 77 15.77 7.51 -13.17
C VAL A 77 16.92 8.52 -13.20
N GLU A 78 16.63 9.82 -13.17
CA GLU A 78 17.66 10.88 -13.15
C GLU A 78 18.60 10.77 -11.94
N VAL A 79 18.08 10.38 -10.77
CA VAL A 79 18.89 10.17 -9.55
C VAL A 79 19.74 8.90 -9.66
N VAL A 80 19.18 7.80 -10.17
CA VAL A 80 19.84 6.48 -10.13
C VAL A 80 20.63 6.14 -11.40
N GLN A 81 20.59 6.97 -12.45
CA GLN A 81 21.20 6.67 -13.77
C GLN A 81 22.70 6.32 -13.71
N HIS A 82 23.43 6.83 -12.72
CA HIS A 82 24.86 6.61 -12.57
C HIS A 82 25.20 5.29 -11.87
N ILE A 83 24.20 4.62 -11.27
CA ILE A 83 24.38 3.38 -10.52
C ILE A 83 24.50 2.20 -11.48
N VAL A 84 25.73 1.76 -11.71
CA VAL A 84 26.10 0.65 -12.61
C VAL A 84 26.91 -0.39 -11.84
N VAL A 85 26.83 -1.66 -12.25
CA VAL A 85 27.69 -2.71 -11.70
C VAL A 85 29.10 -2.60 -12.28
N ARG A 86 30.11 -2.29 -11.47
CA ARG A 86 31.48 -2.06 -11.97
C ARG A 86 32.52 -3.09 -11.53
N ARG A 87 32.34 -3.72 -10.37
CA ARG A 87 33.29 -4.70 -9.82
C ARG A 87 32.56 -5.93 -9.31
N THR A 88 33.28 -7.04 -9.19
CA THR A 88 32.76 -8.28 -8.61
C THR A 88 32.53 -8.13 -7.10
N ASP A 89 33.56 -7.72 -6.36
CA ASP A 89 33.50 -7.52 -4.91
C ASP A 89 34.00 -6.12 -4.50
N CYS A 90 33.34 -5.52 -3.51
CA CYS A 90 33.77 -4.29 -2.85
C CYS A 90 34.55 -4.54 -1.54
N GLY A 91 34.67 -5.79 -1.12
CA GLY A 91 35.38 -6.21 0.10
C GLY A 91 34.65 -5.88 1.41
N THR A 92 33.38 -5.47 1.35
CA THR A 92 32.61 -5.18 2.58
C THR A 92 32.34 -6.47 3.36
N ILE A 93 32.56 -6.42 4.67
CA ILE A 93 32.20 -7.47 5.64
C ILE A 93 30.80 -7.23 6.21
N ARG A 94 30.24 -6.03 6.00
CA ARG A 94 28.94 -5.65 6.55
C ARG A 94 27.81 -6.32 5.77
N GLY A 95 26.93 -7.02 6.51
CA GLY A 95 25.69 -7.57 6.01
C GLY A 95 24.48 -7.07 6.80
N ILE A 96 23.28 -7.36 6.30
CA ILE A 96 22.02 -7.16 7.02
C ILE A 96 21.54 -8.53 7.48
N SER A 97 21.17 -8.65 8.76
CA SER A 97 20.61 -9.88 9.32
C SER A 97 19.14 -10.03 8.95
N VAL A 98 18.78 -11.16 8.35
CA VAL A 98 17.40 -11.56 8.09
C VAL A 98 17.08 -12.75 8.99
N THR A 99 16.12 -12.57 9.91
CA THR A 99 15.68 -13.60 10.86
C THR A 99 14.28 -14.07 10.51
N PHE A 100 14.11 -15.39 10.44
CA PHE A 100 12.78 -15.99 10.42
C PHE A 100 12.22 -15.98 11.85
N ARG A 101 11.34 -15.02 12.16
CA ARG A 101 10.59 -15.00 13.43
C ARG A 101 9.19 -15.55 13.18
N ASN A 102 8.91 -16.71 13.75
CA ASN A 102 7.56 -17.30 13.78
C ASN A 102 6.57 -16.25 14.32
N GLY A 103 5.59 -15.87 13.50
CA GLY A 103 4.51 -14.95 13.86
C GLY A 103 4.59 -13.53 13.28
N MET A 104 5.78 -13.04 12.89
CA MET A 104 5.91 -11.65 12.40
C MET A 104 6.03 -11.54 10.87
N MET A 105 6.52 -12.58 10.19
CA MET A 105 6.68 -12.61 8.73
C MET A 105 6.21 -13.93 8.13
N PRO A 106 5.33 -13.92 7.12
CA PRO A 106 4.96 -15.11 6.36
C PRO A 106 6.18 -15.75 5.68
N GLU A 107 6.22 -17.08 5.64
CA GLU A 107 7.29 -17.87 5.02
C GLU A 107 7.57 -17.44 3.57
N ARG A 108 6.52 -17.10 2.81
CA ARG A 108 6.66 -16.60 1.42
C ARG A 108 7.51 -15.33 1.32
N ILE A 109 7.35 -14.39 2.25
CA ILE A 109 8.09 -13.12 2.24
C ILE A 109 9.56 -13.37 2.56
N PHE A 110 9.83 -14.27 3.50
CA PHE A 110 11.19 -14.68 3.86
C PHE A 110 11.92 -15.31 2.65
N ILE A 111 11.26 -16.24 1.96
CA ILE A 111 11.78 -16.88 0.74
C ILE A 111 12.09 -15.83 -0.34
N GLN A 112 11.12 -14.95 -0.63
CA GLN A 112 11.29 -13.90 -1.64
C GLN A 112 12.42 -12.92 -1.31
N THR A 113 12.69 -12.67 -0.03
CA THR A 113 13.74 -11.76 0.41
C THR A 113 15.14 -12.35 0.22
N LEU A 114 15.29 -13.66 0.46
CA LEU A 114 16.59 -14.34 0.42
C LEU A 114 16.97 -14.81 -0.99
N ILE A 115 16.01 -15.22 -1.81
CA ILE A 115 16.30 -15.73 -3.15
C ILE A 115 17.06 -14.68 -3.97
N GLY A 116 18.17 -15.11 -4.56
CA GLY A 116 18.99 -14.26 -5.42
C GLY A 116 19.88 -13.27 -4.67
N ARG A 117 19.92 -13.31 -3.34
CA ARG A 117 20.91 -12.57 -2.53
C ARG A 117 22.17 -13.40 -2.35
N VAL A 118 23.22 -12.76 -1.83
CA VAL A 118 24.53 -13.37 -1.59
C VAL A 118 24.83 -13.34 -0.09
N LEU A 119 25.40 -14.43 0.42
CA LEU A 119 25.76 -14.55 1.84
C LEU A 119 26.92 -13.63 2.21
N ALA A 120 26.77 -12.94 3.34
CA ALA A 120 27.83 -12.14 3.94
C ALA A 120 28.76 -13.00 4.81
N ASP A 121 28.24 -13.98 5.53
CA ASP A 121 29.02 -14.83 6.44
C ASP A 121 28.80 -16.32 6.15
N ASP A 122 29.76 -17.14 6.58
CA ASP A 122 29.68 -18.60 6.52
C ASP A 122 28.60 -19.11 7.48
N ILE A 123 27.81 -20.09 7.04
CA ILE A 123 26.74 -20.69 7.83
C ILE A 123 27.13 -22.12 8.20
N TYR A 124 27.16 -22.39 9.51
CA TYR A 124 27.54 -23.67 10.09
C TYR A 124 26.38 -24.32 10.83
N ILE A 125 26.32 -25.65 10.73
CA ILE A 125 25.47 -26.49 11.57
C ILE A 125 26.35 -27.46 12.32
N GLY A 126 26.50 -27.17 13.62
CA GLY A 126 27.53 -27.80 14.44
C GLY A 126 28.90 -27.64 13.76
N PRO A 127 29.65 -28.73 13.51
CA PRO A 127 30.96 -28.66 12.86
C PRO A 127 30.91 -28.56 11.32
N ARG A 128 29.73 -28.66 10.69
CA ARG A 128 29.60 -28.75 9.23
C ARG A 128 29.23 -27.39 8.62
N CYS A 129 30.06 -26.90 7.69
CA CYS A 129 29.74 -25.74 6.86
C CYS A 129 28.66 -26.11 5.82
N ILE A 130 27.55 -25.38 5.81
CA ILE A 130 26.44 -25.60 4.85
C ILE A 130 26.55 -24.67 3.66
N ALA A 131 26.89 -23.40 3.92
CA ALA A 131 27.01 -22.39 2.90
C ALA A 131 28.20 -21.49 3.22
N ILE A 132 28.94 -21.12 2.18
CA ILE A 132 30.16 -20.34 2.28
C ILE A 132 29.82 -18.87 2.00
N ARG A 133 30.57 -17.95 2.61
CA ARG A 133 30.55 -16.53 2.33
C ARG A 133 30.70 -16.27 0.83
N ASN A 134 29.99 -15.27 0.34
CA ASN A 134 29.91 -14.90 -1.08
C ASN A 134 29.22 -15.92 -2.00
N GLN A 135 28.60 -16.98 -1.46
CA GLN A 135 27.77 -17.89 -2.23
C GLN A 135 26.38 -17.27 -2.51
N ASP A 136 25.85 -17.49 -3.71
CA ASP A 136 24.49 -17.08 -4.07
C ASP A 136 23.43 -17.99 -3.42
N ILE A 137 22.33 -17.37 -2.99
CA ILE A 137 21.25 -18.06 -2.29
C ILE A 137 20.22 -18.53 -3.33
N GLY A 138 20.32 -19.79 -3.72
CA GLY A 138 19.33 -20.49 -4.54
C GLY A 138 18.23 -21.17 -3.72
N ILE A 139 17.19 -21.66 -4.41
CA ILE A 139 16.01 -22.31 -3.81
C ILE A 139 16.41 -23.49 -2.90
N GLY A 140 17.40 -24.29 -3.32
CA GLY A 140 17.88 -25.44 -2.54
C GLY A 140 18.50 -25.04 -1.19
N LEU A 141 19.21 -23.92 -1.12
CA LEU A 141 19.78 -23.40 0.14
C LEU A 141 18.69 -22.78 1.03
N VAL A 142 17.73 -22.07 0.44
CA VAL A 142 16.60 -21.48 1.19
C VAL A 142 15.78 -22.55 1.90
N ASN A 143 15.45 -23.65 1.20
CA ASN A 143 14.69 -24.75 1.80
C ASN A 143 15.42 -25.36 3.00
N ARG A 144 16.76 -25.47 2.93
CA ARG A 144 17.58 -25.90 4.06
C ARG A 144 17.51 -24.87 5.20
N PHE A 145 17.64 -23.58 4.92
CA PHE A 145 17.53 -22.53 5.95
C PHE A 145 16.18 -22.54 6.68
N ILE A 146 15.09 -22.81 5.97
CA ILE A 146 13.75 -22.94 6.57
C ILE A 146 13.70 -24.12 7.55
N THR A 147 14.37 -25.23 7.26
CA THR A 147 14.42 -26.37 8.20
C THR A 147 15.23 -26.08 9.47
N PHE A 148 16.18 -25.14 9.41
CA PHE A 148 17.09 -24.86 10.53
C PHE A 148 16.57 -23.81 11.51
N GLN A 149 15.59 -22.98 11.12
CA GLN A 149 14.77 -21.99 11.87
C GLN A 149 15.44 -21.07 12.92
N THR A 150 16.70 -21.24 13.28
CA THR A 150 17.23 -20.77 14.59
C THR A 150 18.39 -19.77 14.48
N GLN A 151 18.98 -19.57 13.30
CA GLN A 151 20.12 -18.66 13.14
C GLN A 151 19.80 -17.44 12.25
N PRO A 152 20.25 -16.23 12.62
CA PRO A 152 20.17 -15.06 11.74
C PRO A 152 21.05 -15.25 10.51
N ILE A 153 20.49 -14.98 9.33
CA ILE A 153 21.21 -15.09 8.05
C ILE A 153 21.69 -13.70 7.66
N TYR A 154 23.01 -13.53 7.54
CA TYR A 154 23.59 -12.27 7.08
C TYR A 154 23.70 -12.26 5.56
N ILE A 155 23.03 -11.29 4.93
CA ILE A 155 23.07 -11.10 3.48
C ILE A 155 23.80 -9.81 3.10
N ARG A 156 24.49 -9.84 1.96
CA ARG A 156 25.05 -8.64 1.34
C ARG A 156 23.94 -7.85 0.67
N THR A 157 23.98 -6.54 0.79
CA THR A 157 22.98 -5.66 0.18
C THR A 157 23.63 -4.44 -0.47
N PRO A 158 22.93 -3.76 -1.39
CA PRO A 158 23.39 -2.50 -1.96
C PRO A 158 23.65 -1.43 -0.88
N PHE A 159 22.88 -1.43 0.22
CA PHE A 159 23.02 -0.48 1.32
C PHE A 159 24.34 -0.60 2.08
N THR A 160 24.95 -1.80 2.12
CA THR A 160 26.22 -2.03 2.81
C THR A 160 27.43 -2.04 1.88
N CYS A 161 27.22 -1.71 0.59
CA CYS A 161 28.30 -1.62 -0.39
C CYS A 161 29.27 -0.50 -0.01
N ARG A 162 30.58 -0.72 -0.22
CA ARG A 162 31.62 0.26 0.14
C ARG A 162 31.67 1.46 -0.81
N SER A 163 31.12 1.31 -2.02
CA SER A 163 31.13 2.36 -3.03
C SER A 163 29.92 3.29 -2.91
N THR A 164 30.13 4.57 -3.20
CA THR A 164 29.08 5.61 -3.20
C THR A 164 28.43 5.81 -4.57
N SER A 165 29.10 5.43 -5.66
CA SER A 165 28.70 5.76 -7.04
C SER A 165 28.43 4.55 -7.94
N TRP A 166 28.71 3.34 -7.47
CA TRP A 166 28.51 2.09 -8.22
C TRP A 166 28.25 0.95 -7.23
N ILE A 167 27.68 -0.17 -7.70
CA ILE A 167 27.39 -1.34 -6.85
C ILE A 167 28.25 -2.51 -7.32
N CYS A 168 28.72 -3.37 -6.40
CA CYS A 168 29.44 -4.59 -6.78
C CYS A 168 28.47 -5.75 -7.06
N ARG A 169 28.89 -6.70 -7.92
CA ARG A 169 28.11 -7.90 -8.29
C ARG A 169 27.57 -8.64 -7.07
N LEU A 170 28.42 -8.85 -6.07
CA LEU A 170 28.04 -9.59 -4.84
C LEU A 170 27.10 -8.81 -3.90
N CYS A 171 27.12 -7.47 -3.90
CA CYS A 171 26.18 -6.67 -3.10
C CYS A 171 24.81 -6.56 -3.76
N TYR A 172 24.75 -6.62 -5.10
CA TYR A 172 23.49 -6.64 -5.84
C TYR A 172 22.84 -8.03 -5.80
N GLY A 173 23.60 -9.06 -6.19
CA GLY A 173 23.16 -10.44 -6.27
C GLY A 173 22.74 -10.87 -7.68
N ARG A 174 21.65 -11.64 -7.76
CA ARG A 174 21.11 -12.24 -8.98
C ARG A 174 20.28 -11.23 -9.78
N SER A 175 20.47 -11.22 -11.11
CA SER A 175 19.64 -10.44 -12.01
C SER A 175 18.26 -11.10 -12.14
N PRO A 176 17.15 -10.32 -12.06
CA PRO A 176 15.80 -10.86 -12.16
C PRO A 176 15.47 -11.43 -13.55
N THR A 177 16.23 -11.06 -14.59
CA THR A 177 15.97 -11.48 -15.98
C THR A 177 16.62 -12.81 -16.34
N HIS A 178 17.90 -12.99 -15.97
CA HIS A 178 18.70 -14.14 -16.40
C HIS A 178 18.78 -15.26 -15.36
N GLY A 179 18.42 -14.99 -14.10
CA GLY A 179 18.51 -16.00 -13.05
C GLY A 179 19.96 -16.33 -12.63
N ASP A 180 20.95 -15.61 -13.13
CA ASP A 180 22.35 -15.68 -12.71
C ASP A 180 22.79 -14.38 -12.00
N LEU A 181 23.97 -14.39 -11.37
CA LEU A 181 24.53 -13.17 -10.78
C LEU A 181 24.66 -12.07 -11.84
N VAL A 182 24.34 -10.83 -11.47
CA VAL A 182 24.34 -9.67 -12.36
C VAL A 182 25.67 -9.50 -13.12
N GLU A 183 25.62 -9.08 -14.39
CA GLU A 183 26.84 -8.93 -15.20
C GLU A 183 27.52 -7.56 -14.96
N LEU A 184 28.83 -7.51 -15.23
CA LEU A 184 29.58 -6.26 -15.15
C LEU A 184 29.15 -5.33 -16.27
N GLY A 185 28.87 -4.07 -15.93
CA GLY A 185 28.37 -3.05 -16.86
C GLY A 185 26.86 -2.89 -16.87
N GLU A 186 26.10 -3.73 -16.16
CA GLU A 186 24.64 -3.64 -16.13
C GLU A 186 24.16 -2.38 -15.39
N ALA A 187 23.26 -1.63 -16.02
CA ALA A 187 22.71 -0.37 -15.53
C ALA A 187 21.57 -0.59 -14.51
N VAL A 188 21.90 -1.24 -13.39
CA VAL A 188 20.96 -1.65 -12.34
C VAL A 188 20.14 -0.50 -11.76
N GLY A 189 20.68 0.72 -11.75
CA GLY A 189 19.94 1.91 -11.35
C GLY A 189 18.73 2.16 -12.24
N ILE A 190 18.93 2.20 -13.57
CA ILE A 190 17.85 2.45 -14.54
C ILE A 190 16.77 1.35 -14.43
N ILE A 191 17.20 0.10 -14.34
CA ILE A 191 16.29 -1.06 -14.16
C ILE A 191 15.45 -0.89 -12.90
N ALA A 192 16.06 -0.52 -11.77
CA ALA A 192 15.35 -0.29 -10.52
C ALA A 192 14.37 0.89 -10.60
N GLY A 193 14.78 2.01 -11.19
CA GLY A 193 13.91 3.18 -11.39
C GLY A 193 12.66 2.84 -12.22
N GLN A 194 12.82 2.08 -13.30
CA GLN A 194 11.70 1.63 -14.14
C GLN A 194 10.81 0.62 -13.44
N SER A 195 11.40 -0.31 -12.68
CA SER A 195 10.67 -1.34 -11.94
C SER A 195 9.80 -0.77 -10.81
N ILE A 196 10.08 0.46 -10.36
CA ILE A 196 9.21 1.21 -9.46
C ILE A 196 8.21 2.06 -10.25
N GLY A 197 8.68 2.74 -11.29
CA GLY A 197 7.91 3.71 -12.06
C GLY A 197 6.76 3.11 -12.88
N GLU A 198 7.04 2.06 -13.67
CA GLU A 198 6.05 1.46 -14.55
C GLU A 198 4.85 0.88 -13.76
N PRO A 199 5.05 0.07 -12.70
CA PRO A 199 3.93 -0.39 -11.88
C PRO A 199 3.20 0.76 -11.19
N GLY A 200 3.90 1.80 -10.77
CA GLY A 200 3.30 3.00 -10.18
C GLY A 200 2.33 3.69 -11.15
N THR A 201 2.77 3.95 -12.39
CA THR A 201 1.90 4.50 -13.43
C THR A 201 0.73 3.56 -13.74
N GLN A 202 0.96 2.25 -13.81
CA GLN A 202 -0.09 1.26 -14.07
C GLN A 202 -1.16 1.23 -12.97
N LEU A 203 -0.76 1.35 -11.70
CA LEU A 203 -1.71 1.42 -10.58
C LEU A 203 -2.60 2.65 -10.66
N THR A 204 -2.07 3.81 -11.06
CA THR A 204 -2.88 5.03 -11.25
C THR A 204 -3.88 4.89 -12.39
N LEU A 205 -3.49 4.22 -13.48
CA LEU A 205 -4.40 3.90 -14.58
C LEU A 205 -5.49 2.92 -14.13
N ARG A 206 -5.14 1.89 -13.34
CA ARG A 206 -6.06 0.78 -13.02
C ARG A 206 -7.05 1.04 -11.87
N THR A 207 -6.76 1.94 -10.95
CA THR A 207 -7.56 2.09 -9.72
C THR A 207 -8.71 3.08 -9.83
N PHE A 208 -8.60 4.11 -10.68
CA PHE A 208 -9.58 5.21 -10.72
C PHE A 208 -10.60 5.10 -11.86
N HIS A 209 -10.40 4.20 -12.83
CA HIS A 209 -11.32 4.02 -13.95
C HIS A 209 -12.55 3.15 -13.62
N THR A 210 -12.72 2.69 -12.37
CA THR A 210 -13.88 1.91 -11.92
C THR A 210 -15.16 2.74 -11.74
N GLY A 211 -15.16 4.01 -12.18
CA GLY A 211 -16.37 4.82 -12.33
C GLY A 211 -16.94 5.36 -11.02
N GLY A 212 -16.15 5.40 -9.94
CA GLY A 212 -16.59 5.91 -8.64
C GLY A 212 -17.57 5.00 -7.90
N VAL A 213 -17.76 3.76 -8.38
CA VAL A 213 -18.61 2.76 -7.71
C VAL A 213 -17.95 2.36 -6.40
N PHE A 214 -18.66 2.58 -5.30
CA PHE A 214 -18.20 2.18 -3.99
C PHE A 214 -18.52 0.71 -3.78
N THR A 215 -17.57 -0.16 -4.11
CA THR A 215 -17.59 -1.52 -3.58
C THR A 215 -17.07 -1.42 -2.14
N GLY A 216 -17.98 -1.33 -1.17
CA GLY A 216 -17.59 -1.39 0.23
C GLY A 216 -16.64 -2.56 0.45
N GLY A 217 -15.61 -2.37 1.27
CA GLY A 217 -14.69 -3.46 1.60
C GLY A 217 -15.50 -4.65 2.12
N THR A 218 -15.35 -5.79 1.46
CA THR A 218 -15.90 -7.05 1.96
C THR A 218 -15.31 -7.21 3.35
N ALA A 219 -16.17 -7.23 4.38
CA ALA A 219 -15.70 -7.52 5.71
C ALA A 219 -14.98 -8.88 5.66
N GLU A 220 -13.80 -8.97 6.25
CA GLU A 220 -13.10 -10.24 6.31
C GLU A 220 -13.90 -11.15 7.24
N HIS A 221 -14.14 -12.38 6.81
CA HIS A 221 -14.92 -13.35 7.57
C HIS A 221 -13.99 -14.45 8.06
N VAL A 222 -14.08 -14.79 9.34
CA VAL A 222 -13.50 -16.01 9.89
C VAL A 222 -14.52 -17.12 9.71
N ARG A 223 -14.09 -18.25 9.15
CA ARG A 223 -14.92 -19.44 8.94
C ARG A 223 -14.46 -20.59 9.85
N ALA A 224 -15.40 -21.46 10.22
CA ALA A 224 -15.10 -22.65 10.99
C ALA A 224 -14.27 -23.65 10.15
N PRO A 225 -13.10 -24.11 10.62
CA PRO A 225 -12.27 -25.08 9.91
C PRO A 225 -12.86 -26.51 9.88
N SER A 226 -13.75 -26.84 10.82
CA SER A 226 -14.34 -28.18 10.94
C SER A 226 -15.72 -28.12 11.60
N ASN A 227 -16.50 -29.19 11.44
CA ASN A 227 -17.77 -29.36 12.13
C ASN A 227 -17.51 -29.55 13.64
N GLY A 228 -18.23 -28.84 14.51
CA GLY A 228 -18.05 -28.99 15.94
C GLY A 228 -18.83 -27.98 16.77
N LYS A 229 -18.71 -28.07 18.10
CA LYS A 229 -19.28 -27.08 19.02
C LYS A 229 -18.27 -25.98 19.31
N ILE A 230 -18.71 -24.73 19.18
CA ILE A 230 -17.88 -23.56 19.50
C ILE A 230 -17.94 -23.26 21.00
N LYS A 231 -16.77 -23.04 21.60
CA LYS A 231 -16.62 -22.52 22.95
C LYS A 231 -15.71 -21.30 22.97
N PHE A 232 -16.09 -20.30 23.74
CA PHE A 232 -15.28 -19.11 24.00
C PHE A 232 -15.63 -18.52 25.37
N ASN A 233 -14.79 -17.61 25.86
CA ASN A 233 -15.03 -16.94 27.12
C ASN A 233 -16.07 -15.81 26.95
N GLU A 234 -17.25 -15.97 27.53
CA GLU A 234 -18.35 -15.01 27.47
C GLU A 234 -18.02 -13.65 28.12
N ASP A 235 -17.15 -13.63 29.13
CA ASP A 235 -16.77 -12.41 29.85
C ASP A 235 -16.04 -11.39 28.96
N LEU A 236 -15.46 -11.86 27.85
CA LEU A 236 -14.66 -11.05 26.93
C LEU A 236 -15.48 -10.46 25.77
N VAL A 237 -16.78 -10.74 25.71
CA VAL A 237 -17.64 -10.40 24.57
C VAL A 237 -18.90 -9.67 25.01
N HIS A 238 -19.27 -8.60 24.31
CA HIS A 238 -20.45 -7.81 24.65
C HIS A 238 -21.54 -7.95 23.59
N PRO A 239 -22.81 -8.17 23.97
CA PRO A 239 -23.90 -8.28 23.02
C PRO A 239 -24.10 -6.95 22.28
N THR A 240 -24.22 -7.03 20.96
CA THR A 240 -24.42 -5.90 20.07
C THR A 240 -25.27 -6.32 18.87
N ARG A 241 -25.50 -5.39 17.93
CA ARG A 241 -26.18 -5.69 16.67
C ARG A 241 -25.31 -5.31 15.49
N THR A 242 -25.31 -6.16 14.48
CA THR A 242 -24.69 -5.85 13.19
C THR A 242 -25.41 -4.68 12.50
N ARG A 243 -24.79 -4.11 11.47
CA ARG A 243 -25.40 -3.05 10.63
C ARG A 243 -26.72 -3.48 9.97
N HIS A 244 -26.97 -4.78 9.87
CA HIS A 244 -28.17 -5.38 9.31
C HIS A 244 -29.23 -5.70 10.38
N GLY A 245 -28.96 -5.41 11.65
CA GLY A 245 -29.88 -5.64 12.77
C GLY A 245 -29.80 -7.04 13.39
N HIS A 246 -28.94 -7.92 12.90
CA HIS A 246 -28.74 -9.26 13.48
C HIS A 246 -27.97 -9.19 14.80
N PRO A 247 -28.31 -10.03 15.80
CA PRO A 247 -27.58 -10.11 17.06
C PRO A 247 -26.15 -10.62 16.80
N ALA A 248 -25.18 -10.03 17.47
CA ALA A 248 -23.77 -10.42 17.41
C ALA A 248 -23.10 -10.10 18.75
N PHE A 249 -21.87 -10.58 18.97
CA PHE A 249 -21.06 -10.23 20.12
C PHE A 249 -19.80 -9.48 19.70
N LEU A 250 -19.49 -8.35 20.34
CA LEU A 250 -18.31 -7.53 20.06
C LEU A 250 -17.14 -7.94 20.97
N CYS A 251 -16.00 -8.29 20.36
CA CYS A 251 -14.76 -8.58 21.07
C CYS A 251 -13.91 -7.29 21.20
N TYR A 252 -13.46 -6.92 22.40
CA TYR A 252 -12.52 -5.78 22.58
C TYR A 252 -11.05 -6.19 22.56
N ILE A 253 -10.77 -7.44 22.88
CA ILE A 253 -9.43 -8.05 22.96
C ILE A 253 -9.42 -9.26 22.00
N ASP A 254 -8.24 -9.77 21.66
CA ASP A 254 -8.10 -11.03 20.95
C ASP A 254 -8.87 -12.15 21.67
N LEU A 255 -9.87 -12.72 21.00
CA LEU A 255 -10.70 -13.80 21.53
C LEU A 255 -10.20 -15.14 21.00
N TYR A 256 -9.90 -16.06 21.91
CA TYR A 256 -9.60 -17.45 21.57
C TYR A 256 -10.91 -18.24 21.53
N VAL A 257 -11.22 -18.78 20.35
CA VAL A 257 -12.38 -19.64 20.12
C VAL A 257 -11.92 -21.06 19.87
N THR A 258 -12.49 -22.02 20.59
CA THR A 258 -12.18 -23.44 20.45
C THR A 258 -13.37 -24.15 19.81
N ILE A 259 -13.13 -24.90 18.74
CA ILE A 259 -14.14 -25.75 18.09
C ILE A 259 -13.84 -27.20 18.46
N GLU A 260 -14.75 -27.79 19.22
CA GLU A 260 -14.68 -29.19 19.64
C GLU A 260 -15.39 -30.09 18.62
N SER A 261 -14.63 -30.90 17.90
CA SER A 261 -15.14 -32.01 17.10
C SER A 261 -14.88 -33.35 17.79
N GLU A 262 -15.47 -34.44 17.30
CA GLU A 262 -15.47 -35.76 17.99
C GLU A 262 -14.07 -36.24 18.42
N ASP A 263 -13.00 -35.87 17.69
CA ASP A 263 -11.62 -36.22 18.04
C ASP A 263 -10.59 -35.06 17.89
N ILE A 264 -11.02 -33.84 17.51
CA ILE A 264 -10.09 -32.75 17.16
C ILE A 264 -10.54 -31.42 17.77
N LEU A 265 -9.61 -30.77 18.48
CA LEU A 265 -9.75 -29.40 18.99
C LEU A 265 -9.10 -28.41 18.02
N HIS A 266 -9.88 -27.54 17.41
CA HIS A 266 -9.38 -26.45 16.58
C HIS A 266 -9.47 -25.12 17.30
N ASN A 267 -8.33 -24.44 17.45
CA ASN A 267 -8.27 -23.13 18.09
C ASN A 267 -8.14 -22.04 17.02
N VAL A 268 -9.07 -21.08 17.03
CA VAL A 268 -9.11 -19.95 16.13
C VAL A 268 -8.99 -18.66 16.95
N THR A 269 -8.12 -17.76 16.53
CA THR A 269 -7.96 -16.44 17.15
C THR A 269 -8.77 -15.42 16.37
N ILE A 270 -9.60 -14.67 17.07
CA ILE A 270 -10.40 -13.60 16.50
C ILE A 270 -9.85 -12.26 16.98
N PRO A 271 -9.44 -11.35 16.08
CA PRO A 271 -8.84 -10.07 16.45
C PRO A 271 -9.85 -9.13 17.13
N PRO A 272 -9.39 -8.10 17.86
CA PRO A 272 -10.26 -7.14 18.52
C PRO A 272 -11.11 -6.34 17.52
N LYS A 273 -12.21 -5.77 18.03
CA LYS A 273 -13.25 -5.02 17.29
C LYS A 273 -14.01 -5.84 16.25
N SER A 274 -13.85 -7.17 16.24
CA SER A 274 -14.62 -8.09 15.40
C SER A 274 -15.99 -8.37 16.01
N PHE A 275 -16.93 -8.79 15.16
CA PHE A 275 -18.23 -9.30 15.57
C PHE A 275 -18.25 -10.82 15.47
N LEU A 276 -18.54 -11.49 16.57
CA LEU A 276 -18.87 -12.90 16.62
C LEU A 276 -20.36 -13.07 16.28
N LEU A 277 -20.67 -13.93 15.32
CA LEU A 277 -22.05 -14.15 14.84
C LEU A 277 -22.71 -15.39 15.47
N VAL A 278 -21.97 -16.13 16.28
CA VAL A 278 -22.34 -17.44 16.82
C VAL A 278 -22.42 -17.36 18.33
N GLN A 279 -23.31 -18.15 18.93
CA GLN A 279 -23.45 -18.25 20.39
C GLN A 279 -22.46 -19.26 20.98
N ASN A 280 -22.22 -19.13 22.28
CA ASN A 280 -21.42 -20.12 23.01
C ASN A 280 -22.15 -21.48 23.01
N ASP A 281 -21.39 -22.57 22.92
CA ASP A 281 -21.88 -23.95 22.78
C ASP A 281 -22.76 -24.26 21.55
N GLN A 282 -22.82 -23.35 20.56
CA GLN A 282 -23.53 -23.60 19.31
C GLN A 282 -22.74 -24.57 18.41
N TYR A 283 -23.45 -25.51 17.78
CA TYR A 283 -22.89 -26.38 16.75
C TYR A 283 -22.72 -25.60 15.44
N VAL A 284 -21.53 -25.69 14.85
CA VAL A 284 -21.19 -25.07 13.57
C VAL A 284 -20.75 -26.12 12.55
N GLU A 285 -21.11 -25.88 11.30
CA GLU A 285 -20.62 -26.65 10.16
C GLU A 285 -19.30 -26.09 9.64
N SER A 286 -18.52 -26.94 8.97
CA SER A 286 -17.31 -26.54 8.27
C SER A 286 -17.63 -25.46 7.24
N GLU A 287 -16.74 -24.47 7.13
CA GLU A 287 -16.88 -23.27 6.31
C GLU A 287 -18.01 -22.30 6.73
N GLN A 288 -18.73 -22.58 7.82
CA GLN A 288 -19.70 -21.63 8.37
C GLN A 288 -18.99 -20.38 8.88
N VAL A 289 -19.56 -19.21 8.62
CA VAL A 289 -19.03 -17.93 9.10
C VAL A 289 -19.23 -17.82 10.60
N ILE A 290 -18.15 -17.67 11.35
CA ILE A 290 -18.15 -17.56 12.81
C ILE A 290 -17.96 -16.12 13.29
N ALA A 291 -17.19 -15.32 12.56
CA ALA A 291 -16.94 -13.93 12.90
C ALA A 291 -16.73 -13.03 11.67
N GLU A 292 -17.09 -11.77 11.83
CA GLU A 292 -16.82 -10.67 10.90
C GLU A 292 -15.71 -9.79 11.49
N ILE A 293 -14.53 -9.78 10.87
CA ILE A 293 -13.38 -8.97 11.29
C ILE A 293 -13.60 -7.53 10.80
N ARG A 294 -13.52 -6.58 11.74
CA ARG A 294 -13.50 -5.14 11.46
C ARG A 294 -12.17 -4.48 11.83
N ALA A 295 -11.12 -5.27 12.08
CA ALA A 295 -9.81 -4.77 12.50
C ALA A 295 -9.16 -3.80 11.49
N GLY A 296 -9.64 -3.77 10.25
CA GLY A 296 -9.48 -2.60 9.39
C GLY A 296 -10.45 -1.51 9.83
N THR A 297 -10.02 -0.64 10.75
CA THR A 297 -10.64 0.68 10.83
C THR A 297 -10.54 1.22 9.41
N TYR A 298 -11.67 1.28 8.68
CA TYR A 298 -11.78 2.24 7.61
C TYR A 298 -11.69 3.57 8.34
N THR A 299 -10.46 4.03 8.58
CA THR A 299 -10.25 5.45 8.52
C THR A 299 -10.87 5.81 7.19
N PHE A 300 -12.03 6.46 7.25
CA PHE A 300 -12.32 7.49 6.29
C PHE A 300 -11.09 8.38 6.33
N ASN A 301 -10.06 7.97 5.60
CA ASN A 301 -9.04 8.86 5.15
C ASN A 301 -9.88 9.83 4.34
N PHE A 302 -10.21 10.98 4.96
CA PHE A 302 -10.40 12.20 4.21
C PHE A 302 -9.31 12.14 3.14
N LYS A 303 -9.72 11.84 1.91
CA LYS A 303 -8.77 11.76 0.80
C LYS A 303 -7.96 13.04 0.89
N GLU A 304 -6.63 12.90 0.80
CA GLU A 304 -5.69 14.02 0.74
C GLU A 304 -6.36 15.15 -0.05
N LYS A 305 -6.69 16.24 0.64
CA LYS A 305 -6.96 17.48 -0.06
C LYS A 305 -5.67 17.78 -0.79
N VAL A 306 -5.65 17.55 -2.09
CA VAL A 306 -4.49 17.83 -2.93
C VAL A 306 -4.26 19.34 -2.85
N ARG A 307 -3.29 19.73 -2.02
CA ARG A 307 -2.84 21.11 -1.91
C ARG A 307 -1.88 21.34 -3.08
N LYS A 308 -2.31 22.14 -4.06
CA LYS A 308 -1.42 22.59 -5.13
C LYS A 308 -0.78 23.90 -4.70
N HIS A 309 0.54 23.88 -4.48
CA HIS A 309 1.27 25.12 -4.25
C HIS A 309 1.35 25.92 -5.55
N ILE A 310 0.93 27.18 -5.50
CA ILE A 310 1.10 28.15 -6.58
C ILE A 310 2.30 29.00 -6.19
N TYR A 311 3.36 28.91 -6.99
CA TYR A 311 4.55 29.75 -6.84
C TYR A 311 4.45 30.91 -7.82
N SER A 312 4.96 32.06 -7.41
CA SER A 312 5.12 33.23 -8.29
C SER A 312 6.59 33.63 -8.31
N ASP A 313 7.11 33.89 -9.50
CA ASP A 313 8.49 34.33 -9.71
C ASP A 313 8.67 35.84 -9.44
N SER A 314 7.57 36.58 -9.27
CA SER A 314 7.57 38.01 -9.00
C SER A 314 7.37 38.31 -7.52
N GLU A 315 8.26 39.11 -6.95
CA GLU A 315 8.04 39.76 -5.65
C GLU A 315 6.93 40.82 -5.78
N GLY A 316 5.97 40.79 -4.87
CA GLY A 316 4.79 41.62 -4.98
C GLY A 316 3.78 41.42 -3.87
N GLU A 317 2.87 42.38 -3.73
CA GLU A 317 1.75 42.27 -2.79
C GLU A 317 0.65 41.38 -3.40
N MET A 318 0.07 40.53 -2.57
CA MET A 318 -0.90 39.53 -2.98
C MET A 318 -2.31 40.01 -2.65
N HIS A 319 -3.17 40.16 -3.67
CA HIS A 319 -4.55 40.62 -3.52
C HIS A 319 -5.54 39.53 -3.95
N TRP A 320 -6.64 39.41 -3.21
CA TRP A 320 -7.67 38.38 -3.41
C TRP A 320 -9.03 39.02 -3.70
N SER A 321 -9.89 38.35 -4.47
CA SER A 321 -11.19 38.89 -4.86
C SER A 321 -12.32 38.73 -3.82
N THR A 322 -12.10 38.00 -2.72
CA THR A 322 -13.14 37.67 -1.73
C THR A 322 -12.64 37.85 -0.30
N ASP A 323 -13.50 38.35 0.59
CA ASP A 323 -13.28 38.48 2.04
C ASP A 323 -13.14 37.10 2.70
N VAL A 324 -11.95 36.50 2.59
CA VAL A 324 -11.63 35.23 3.22
C VAL A 324 -10.56 35.50 4.28
N TYR A 325 -10.82 35.00 5.49
CA TYR A 325 -9.88 35.10 6.61
C TYR A 325 -8.62 34.28 6.29
N HIS A 326 -7.47 34.93 6.16
CA HIS A 326 -6.21 34.28 5.78
C HIS A 326 -5.16 34.44 6.89
N ALA A 327 -5.26 33.63 7.94
CA ALA A 327 -4.14 33.46 8.86
C ALA A 327 -3.12 32.51 8.20
N PRO A 328 -1.80 32.84 8.23
CA PRO A 328 -0.78 31.88 7.83
C PRO A 328 -0.84 30.66 8.75
N GLU A 329 -0.57 29.47 8.21
CA GLU A 329 -0.64 28.21 8.98
C GLU A 329 0.37 28.21 10.14
N PHE A 330 1.42 29.05 10.04
CA PHE A 330 2.42 29.28 11.09
C PHE A 330 2.76 30.77 11.18
N THR A 331 3.14 31.26 12.35
CA THR A 331 3.46 32.68 12.63
C THR A 331 4.57 33.28 11.76
N TYR A 332 5.36 32.46 11.07
CA TYR A 332 6.48 32.87 10.20
C TYR A 332 6.41 32.25 8.80
N SER A 333 5.26 31.70 8.36
CA SER A 333 5.13 31.13 7.02
C SER A 333 4.46 32.08 6.04
N ASN A 334 5.00 32.16 4.82
CA ASN A 334 4.38 32.87 3.69
C ASN A 334 3.34 31.99 2.96
N VAL A 335 2.85 30.94 3.63
CA VAL A 335 1.93 29.96 3.04
C VAL A 335 0.51 30.28 3.49
N HIS A 336 -0.31 30.74 2.55
CA HIS A 336 -1.72 31.02 2.78
C HIS A 336 -2.59 29.92 2.17
N ILE A 337 -3.52 29.38 2.97
CA ILE A 337 -4.44 28.33 2.52
C ILE A 337 -5.74 28.96 2.02
N LEU A 338 -6.14 28.58 0.80
CA LEU A 338 -7.42 28.96 0.23
C LEU A 338 -8.43 27.82 0.37
N PRO A 339 -9.49 28.00 1.18
CA PRO A 339 -10.54 26.98 1.33
C PRO A 339 -11.55 26.99 0.17
N LYS A 340 -11.62 28.06 -0.63
CA LYS A 340 -12.57 28.23 -1.75
C LYS A 340 -11.84 28.73 -3.00
N THR A 341 -12.40 28.44 -4.18
CA THR A 341 -11.92 28.96 -5.47
C THR A 341 -12.10 30.48 -5.51
N SER A 342 -11.02 31.22 -5.72
CA SER A 342 -11.00 32.69 -5.77
C SER A 342 -10.02 33.17 -6.85
N HIS A 343 -10.13 34.44 -7.23
CA HIS A 343 -9.15 35.07 -8.11
C HIS A 343 -8.00 35.64 -7.26
N LEU A 344 -6.79 35.33 -7.70
CA LEU A 344 -5.54 35.83 -7.13
C LEU A 344 -4.91 36.83 -8.09
N TRP A 345 -4.55 38.00 -7.58
CA TRP A 345 -3.72 38.97 -8.26
C TRP A 345 -2.41 39.16 -7.48
N ILE A 346 -1.29 39.16 -8.20
CA ILE A 346 0.01 39.47 -7.63
C ILE A 346 0.44 40.79 -8.25
N LEU A 347 0.45 41.85 -7.44
CA LEU A 347 0.91 43.16 -7.86
C LEU A 347 2.43 43.15 -7.87
N SER A 348 3.01 42.99 -9.05
CA SER A 348 4.45 43.09 -9.27
C SER A 348 4.94 44.47 -8.84
N GLY A 349 5.77 44.53 -7.80
CA GLY A 349 6.41 45.74 -7.32
C GLY A 349 7.89 45.72 -7.67
N GLY A 350 8.33 46.62 -8.55
CA GLY A 350 9.76 46.82 -8.77
C GLY A 350 10.34 47.62 -7.61
N ALA A 351 11.23 47.02 -6.80
CA ALA A 351 12.07 47.77 -5.89
C ALA A 351 12.99 48.67 -6.71
N GLY A 352 12.59 49.93 -6.92
CA GLY A 352 13.48 50.96 -7.43
C GLY A 352 14.71 50.98 -6.54
N ARG A 353 15.88 50.63 -7.10
CA ARG A 353 17.17 50.66 -6.42
C ARG A 353 17.34 52.03 -5.74
N VAL A 354 17.07 52.11 -4.45
CA VAL A 354 17.66 53.17 -3.62
C VAL A 354 19.14 52.89 -3.67
N ARG A 355 19.88 53.74 -4.39
CA ARG A 355 21.34 53.74 -4.36
C ARG A 355 21.75 53.95 -2.91
N CYS A 356 22.05 52.87 -2.19
CA CYS A 356 22.90 52.93 -1.02
C CYS A 356 24.27 53.39 -1.52
N SER A 357 24.52 54.70 -1.45
CA SER A 357 25.86 55.26 -1.54
C SER A 357 26.73 54.61 -0.46
N PRO A 358 27.87 53.99 -0.81
CA PRO A 358 28.81 53.54 0.19
C PRO A 358 29.48 54.78 0.79
N PHE A 359 29.13 55.14 2.02
CA PHE A 359 29.96 56.04 2.81
C PHE A 359 31.13 55.22 3.38
N PHE A 360 32.33 55.57 2.93
CA PHE A 360 33.61 55.04 3.38
C PHE A 360 34.05 55.71 4.68
N THR A 361 34.41 54.88 5.68
CA THR A 361 35.55 54.96 6.65
C THR A 361 35.65 56.14 7.64
N PRO A 362 36.33 55.98 8.81
CA PRO A 362 37.15 54.86 9.28
C PRO A 362 36.48 53.90 10.28
#